data_AF-A0A528FXV4-F1
#
_entry.id   AF-A0A528FXV4-F1
#
_cell.length_a   1.000
_cell.length_b   1.000
_cell.length_c   1.000
_cell.angle_alpha   90.00
_cell.angle_beta   90.00
_cell.angle_gamma   90.00
#
_symmetry.space_group_name_H-M   'P 1'
#
loop_
_entity.id
_entity.type
_entity.pdbx_description
1 polymer ?
#
loop_
_entity_poly.entity_id
_entity_poly.type
_entity_poly.pdbx_seq_one_letter_code
_entity_poly.pdbx_strand_id
1 'polypeptide(L)' 'MQTKKIVNDGNRTVDEMLEGILAAHPRHLKSAAGSPRSIIARDGPRQGKV' A
#
# COMPACT_ATOMS: atom_id res chain seq x y z
N MET A 1 19.07 -16.83 -17.37
CA MET A 1 17.89 -17.28 -16.59
C MET A 1 16.77 -16.30 -16.82
N GLN A 2 15.57 -16.77 -17.22
CA GLN A 2 14.39 -15.92 -17.30
C GLN A 2 13.83 -15.70 -15.89
N THR A 3 13.55 -14.45 -15.52
CA THR A 3 13.02 -14.13 -14.19
C THR A 3 11.54 -14.53 -14.09
N LYS A 4 11.11 -15.02 -12.93
CA LYS A 4 9.72 -15.46 -12.68
C LYS A 4 8.83 -14.34 -12.12
N LYS A 5 9.37 -13.16 -11.87
CA LYS A 5 8.69 -12.05 -11.18
C LYS A 5 8.26 -10.99 -12.18
N ILE A 6 7.01 -10.52 -12.07
CA ILE A 6 6.55 -9.30 -12.75
C ILE A 6 6.82 -8.15 -11.79
N VAL A 7 8.03 -7.59 -11.87
CA VAL A 7 8.48 -6.43 -11.11
C VAL A 7 9.38 -5.60 -12.00
N ASN A 8 9.39 -4.28 -11.80
CA ASN A 8 10.31 -3.38 -12.49
C ASN A 8 11.67 -3.40 -11.78
N ASP A 9 11.92 -2.39 -10.93
CA ASP A 9 13.10 -2.32 -10.07
C ASP A 9 12.81 -3.01 -8.72
N GLY A 10 13.69 -3.91 -8.30
CA GLY A 10 13.61 -4.59 -7.01
C GLY A 10 13.60 -3.63 -5.82
N ASN A 11 14.33 -2.51 -5.91
CA ASN A 11 14.39 -1.51 -4.84
C ASN A 11 13.08 -0.70 -4.72
N ARG A 12 12.31 -0.62 -5.81
CA ARG A 12 11.06 0.16 -5.90
C ARG A 12 9.80 -0.69 -5.79
N THR A 13 9.94 -2.02 -5.78
CA THR A 13 8.80 -2.95 -5.83
C THR A 13 7.75 -2.65 -4.74
N VAL A 14 8.19 -2.31 -3.53
CA VAL A 14 7.27 -1.99 -2.43
C VAL A 14 6.51 -0.70 -2.69
N ASP A 15 7.18 0.33 -3.19
CA ASP A 15 6.58 1.64 -3.44
C ASP A 15 5.57 1.56 -4.59
N GLU A 16 5.95 0.92 -5.70
CA GLU A 16 5.08 0.69 -6.86
C GLU A 16 3.83 -0.15 -6.50
N MET A 17 4.01 -1.17 -5.65
CA MET A 17 2.89 -1.98 -5.15
C MET A 17 1.93 -1.16 -4.28
N LEU A 18 2.47 -0.30 -3.41
CA LEU A 18 1.67 0.56 -2.53
C LEU A 18 0.91 1.64 -3.30
N GLU A 19 1.54 2.25 -4.31
CA GLU A 19 0.88 3.16 -5.24
C GLU A 19 -0.30 2.46 -5.94
N GLY A 20 -0.08 1.23 -6.44
CA GLY A 20 -1.11 0.44 -7.11
C GLY A 20 -2.30 0.10 -6.21
N ILE A 21 -2.06 -0.40 -4.99
CA ILE A 21 -3.16 -0.79 -4.08
C ILE A 21 -3.98 0.41 -3.60
N LEU A 22 -3.32 1.57 -3.38
CA LEU A 22 -4.00 2.81 -3.00
C LEU A 22 -4.87 3.34 -4.14
N ALA A 23 -4.39 3.29 -5.38
CA ALA A 23 -5.14 3.67 -6.56
C ALA A 23 -6.32 2.72 -6.85
N ALA A 24 -6.15 1.41 -6.61
CA ALA A 24 -7.20 0.41 -6.81
C ALA A 24 -8.31 0.45 -5.74
N HIS A 25 -7.96 0.84 -4.50
CA HIS A 25 -8.89 0.81 -3.37
C HIS A 25 -8.99 2.14 -2.59
N PRO A 26 -9.24 3.28 -3.26
CA PRO A 26 -9.30 4.60 -2.62
C PRO A 26 -10.49 4.72 -1.64
N ARG A 27 -11.43 3.77 -1.71
CA ARG A 27 -12.59 3.69 -0.81
C ARG A 27 -12.31 3.01 0.51
N HIS A 28 -11.21 2.28 0.63
CA HIS A 28 -10.94 1.45 1.80
C HIS A 28 -9.61 1.81 2.47
N LEU A 29 -8.63 2.27 1.69
CA LEU A 29 -7.26 2.46 2.15
C LEU A 29 -6.80 3.91 1.94
N LYS A 30 -5.92 4.37 2.83
CA LYS A 30 -5.13 5.60 2.69
C LYS A 30 -3.73 5.38 3.26
N SER A 31 -2.77 6.18 2.82
CA SER A 31 -1.43 6.23 3.42
C SER A 31 -1.47 6.82 4.83
N ALA A 32 -0.62 6.30 5.73
CA ALA A 32 -0.40 6.93 7.03
C ALA A 32 0.50 8.16 6.87
N ALA A 33 0.10 9.29 7.46
CA ALA A 33 0.91 10.50 7.45
C ALA A 33 2.26 10.26 8.16
N GLY A 34 3.37 10.68 7.53
CA GLY A 34 4.72 10.51 8.08
C GLY A 34 5.27 9.08 8.03
N SER A 35 4.50 8.09 7.54
CA SER A 35 4.96 6.71 7.35
C SER A 35 4.64 6.23 5.93
N PRO A 36 5.54 6.44 4.96
CA PRO A 36 5.24 6.28 3.54
C PRO A 36 4.89 4.85 3.11
N ARG A 37 5.30 3.83 3.90
CA ARG A 37 5.01 2.42 3.63
C ARG A 37 3.94 1.81 4.53
N SER A 38 3.25 2.63 5.31
CA SER A 38 2.13 2.19 6.13
C SER A 38 0.81 2.60 5.48
N ILE A 39 -0.10 1.64 5.33
CA ILE A 39 -1.48 1.87 4.90
C ILE A 39 -2.42 1.64 6.07
N ILE A 40 -3.46 2.45 6.16
CA ILE A 40 -4.49 2.34 7.19
C ILE A 40 -5.87 2.30 6.54
N ALA A 41 -6.83 1.74 7.26
CA ALA A 41 -8.22 1.83 6.88
C ALA A 41 -8.61 3.32 6.77
N ARG A 42 -9.26 3.68 5.67
CA ARG A 42 -9.68 5.07 5.42
C ARG A 42 -10.57 5.59 6.54
N ASP A 43 -11.48 4.73 6.98
CA ASP A 43 -12.50 5.00 8.01
C ASP A 43 -12.10 4.41 9.38
N GLY A 44 -10.79 4.25 9.62
CA GLY A 44 -10.24 3.94 10.94
C GLY A 44 -9.68 5.19 11.63
N PRO A 45 -9.48 5.17 12.96
CA PRO A 45 -9.87 4.15 13.95
C PRO A 45 -11.39 4.10 14.20
N ARG A 46 -11.90 2.95 14.65
CA ARG A 46 -13.34 2.76 14.94
C ARG A 46 -13.56 2.64 16.44
N GLN A 47 -14.52 3.42 16.95
CA GLN A 47 -14.83 3.42 18.38
C GLN A 47 -15.16 2.00 18.87
N GLY A 48 -14.57 1.62 20.01
CA GLY A 48 -14.80 0.31 20.63
C GLY A 48 -14.15 -0.88 19.90
N LYS A 49 -13.24 -0.63 18.96
CA LYS A 49 -12.45 -1.68 18.29
C LYS A 49 -10.97 -1.52 18.65
N VAL A 50 -10.37 -2.65 19.05
CA VAL A 50 -8.91 -2.83 19.15
C VAL A 50 -8.37 -3.07 17.76
#